data_AF-A0A964AWY1-F1
#
_entry.id   AF-A0A964AWY1-F1
#
_cell.length_a   1.000
_cell.length_b   1.000
_cell.length_c   1.000
_cell.angle_alpha   90.00
_cell.angle_beta   90.00
_cell.angle_gamma   90.00
#
_symmetry.space_group_name_H-M   'P 1'
#
loop_
_entity.id
_entity.type
_entity.pdbx_description
1 polymer ?
#
loop_
_entity_poly.entity_id
_entity_poly.type
_entity_poly.pdbx_seq_one_letter_code
_entity_poly.pdbx_strand_id
1 'polypeptide(L)' 'MKRKDIMVIVGIAIVSAIFSYVISNALFGTQTDQSKLLEAPEVQPISAEFPTPDERFFNPQSLNPTKNITIGDYSQ' A
#
# COMPACT_ATOMS: atom_id res chain seq x y z
N MET A 1 21.60 52.31 -0.16
CA MET A 1 20.12 52.32 -0.12
C MET A 1 19.68 53.37 0.89
N LYS A 2 18.87 54.33 0.46
CA LYS A 2 18.25 55.29 1.39
C LYS A 2 17.27 54.50 2.27
N ARG A 3 17.00 54.96 3.50
CA ARG A 3 16.04 54.28 4.42
C ARG A 3 14.70 53.96 3.74
N LYS A 4 14.28 54.82 2.80
CA LYS A 4 13.10 54.64 1.98
C LYS A 4 13.16 53.42 1.06
N ASP A 5 14.32 53.14 0.45
CA ASP A 5 14.51 51.99 -0.44
C ASP A 5 14.42 50.68 0.34
N ILE A 6 14.99 50.66 1.55
CA ILE A 6 14.93 49.50 2.45
C ILE A 6 13.49 49.23 2.90
N MET A 7 12.71 50.26 3.22
CA MET A 7 11.30 50.09 3.58
C MET A 7 10.47 49.49 2.43
N VAL A 8 10.71 49.92 1.20
CA VAL A 8 10.01 49.38 0.02
C VAL A 8 10.35 47.90 -0.17
N ILE A 9 11.62 47.53 -0.05
CA ILE A 9 12.06 46.13 -0.17
C ILE A 9 11.41 45.27 0.92
N VAL A 10 11.39 45.74 2.17
CA VAL A 10 10.75 45.02 3.29
C VAL A 10 9.24 44.86 3.05
N GLY A 11 8.57 45.91 2.57
CA GLY A 11 7.14 45.84 2.23
C GLY A 11 6.84 44.79 1.16
N ILE A 12 7.62 44.77 0.08
CA ILE A 12 7.47 43.78 -1.00
C ILE A 12 7.73 42.37 -0.48
N ALA A 13 8.76 42.17 0.35
CA ALA A 13 9.09 40.87 0.92
C ALA A 13 7.95 40.30 1.77
N ILE A 14 7.31 41.13 2.61
CA ILE A 14 6.18 40.72 3.46
C ILE A 14 4.98 40.32 2.59
N VAL A 15 4.62 41.16 1.61
CA VAL A 15 3.51 40.86 0.70
C VAL A 15 3.77 39.57 -0.08
N SER A 16 4.99 39.39 -0.58
CA SER A 16 5.40 38.18 -1.32
C SER A 16 5.33 36.93 -0.45
N ALA A 17 5.72 37.01 0.82
CA ALA A 17 5.64 35.90 1.76
C ALA A 17 4.19 35.47 2.02
N ILE A 18 3.27 36.43 2.18
CA ILE A 18 1.84 36.15 2.36
C ILE A 18 1.27 35.45 1.13
N PHE A 19 1.53 36.00 -0.07
CA PHE A 19 1.06 35.39 -1.32
C PHE A 19 1.67 34.00 -1.55
N SER A 20 2.96 33.83 -1.26
CA SER A 20 3.64 32.53 -1.37
C SER A 20 3.02 31.48 -0.46
N TYR A 21 2.68 31.84 0.79
CA TYR A 21 2.01 30.94 1.71
C TYR A 21 0.62 30.52 1.19
N VAL A 22 -0.20 31.48 0.74
CA VAL A 22 -1.55 31.19 0.23
C VAL A 22 -1.51 30.31 -1.02
N ILE A 23 -0.65 30.64 -1.98
CA ILE A 23 -0.51 29.89 -3.24
C ILE A 23 0.04 28.49 -2.97
N SER A 24 1.05 28.38 -2.11
CA SER A 24 1.64 27.08 -1.73
C SER A 24 0.59 26.17 -1.10
N ASN A 25 -0.22 26.71 -0.18
CA ASN A 25 -1.27 25.94 0.48
C ASN A 25 -2.38 25.50 -0.49
N ALA A 26 -2.71 26.36 -1.47
CA ALA A 26 -3.72 26.05 -2.49
C ALA A 26 -3.25 25.01 -3.52
N LEU A 27 -1.98 25.07 -3.95
CA LEU A 27 -1.44 24.17 -4.97
C LEU A 27 -1.00 22.81 -4.39
N PHE A 28 -0.27 22.84 -3.28
CA PHE A 28 0.32 21.62 -2.71
C PHE A 28 -0.59 20.93 -1.70
N GLY A 29 -1.61 21.62 -1.16
CA GLY A 29 -2.47 21.11 -0.11
C GLY A 29 -1.81 21.18 1.27
N THR A 30 -2.61 20.99 2.30
CA THR A 30 -2.11 20.94 3.69
C THR A 30 -1.66 19.52 4.02
N GLN A 31 -0.77 19.32 5.01
CA GLN A 31 -0.46 17.96 5.52
C GLN A 31 -1.71 17.23 6.07
N THR A 32 -2.82 17.95 6.27
CA THR A 32 -4.12 17.41 6.69
C THR A 32 -4.94 16.84 5.52
N ASP A 33 -4.55 17.09 4.28
CA ASP A 33 -5.08 16.40 3.11
C ASP A 33 -4.52 14.96 3.08
N GLN A 34 -4.95 14.16 4.05
CA GLN A 34 -4.61 12.74 4.19
C GLN A 34 -5.02 11.91 2.97
N SER A 35 -5.91 12.44 2.13
CA SER A 35 -6.27 11.86 0.83
C SER A 35 -5.17 11.98 -0.24
N LYS A 36 -4.14 12.81 -0.01
CA LYS A 36 -2.94 12.89 -0.87
C LYS A 36 -1.77 12.07 -0.34
N LEU A 37 -1.89 11.48 0.85
CA LEU A 37 -0.98 10.42 1.26
C LEU A 37 -1.34 9.22 0.40
N LEU A 38 -0.54 9.02 -0.66
CA LEU A 38 -0.54 7.88 -1.56
C LEU A 38 -1.17 6.67 -0.87
N GLU A 39 -2.32 6.21 -1.36
CA GLU A 39 -2.90 4.92 -0.95
C GLU A 39 -1.84 3.85 -1.21
N ALA A 40 -1.04 3.54 -0.20
CA ALA A 40 -0.31 2.29 -0.21
C ALA A 40 -1.37 1.20 -0.22
N PRO A 41 -1.34 0.26 -1.18
CA PRO A 41 -2.32 -0.80 -1.22
C PRO A 41 -2.32 -1.51 0.14
N GLU A 42 -3.49 -1.58 0.77
CA GLU A 42 -3.67 -2.22 2.04
C GLU A 42 -3.39 -3.72 1.87
N VAL A 43 -2.23 -4.17 2.37
CA VAL A 43 -1.85 -5.58 2.33
C VAL A 43 -2.43 -6.28 3.55
N GLN A 44 -3.18 -7.36 3.30
CA GLN A 44 -3.71 -8.18 4.39
C GLN A 44 -2.56 -8.75 5.24
N PRO A 45 -2.72 -8.83 6.57
CA PRO A 45 -1.72 -9.43 7.44
C PRO A 45 -1.50 -10.90 7.06
N ILE A 46 -0.24 -11.35 7.14
CA ILE A 46 0.11 -12.76 6.94
C ILE A 46 -0.53 -13.54 8.09
N SER A 47 -1.50 -14.39 7.78
CA SER A 47 -2.14 -15.26 8.76
C SER A 47 -1.39 -16.57 8.91
N ALA A 48 -1.33 -17.08 10.15
CA ALA A 48 -0.87 -18.42 10.45
C ALA A 48 -2.00 -19.48 10.35
N GLU A 49 -3.23 -19.05 10.04
CA GLU A 49 -4.36 -19.97 9.85
C GLU A 49 -4.07 -20.90 8.66
N PHE A 50 -3.93 -22.19 8.95
CA PHE A 50 -3.82 -23.25 7.95
C PHE A 50 -4.99 -24.22 8.13
N PRO A 51 -6.11 -24.00 7.42
CA PRO A 51 -7.25 -24.90 7.51
C PRO A 51 -6.86 -26.28 6.99
N THR A 52 -7.38 -27.32 7.65
CA THR A 52 -7.19 -28.70 7.23
C THR A 52 -7.85 -28.91 5.85
N PRO A 53 -7.22 -29.67 4.93
CA PRO A 53 -7.82 -29.96 3.63
C PRO A 53 -9.15 -30.70 3.78
N ASP A 54 -10.07 -30.49 2.83
CA ASP A 54 -11.38 -31.12 2.83
C ASP A 54 -11.26 -32.66 2.81
N GLU A 55 -11.85 -33.31 3.81
CA GLU A 55 -11.83 -34.77 3.97
C GLU A 55 -12.44 -35.51 2.79
N ARG A 56 -13.33 -34.87 2.00
CA ARG A 56 -13.89 -35.47 0.78
C ARG A 56 -12.80 -35.84 -0.23
N PHE A 57 -11.70 -35.09 -0.26
CA PHE A 57 -10.60 -35.29 -1.21
C PHE A 57 -9.33 -35.81 -0.51
N PHE A 58 -9.05 -35.37 0.71
CA PHE A 58 -7.87 -35.75 1.50
C PHE A 58 -8.22 -36.77 2.58
N ASN A 59 -8.81 -37.90 2.18
CA ASN A 59 -9.04 -39.03 3.08
C ASN A 59 -8.08 -40.21 2.79
N PRO A 60 -7.91 -41.12 3.76
CA PRO A 60 -7.05 -42.31 3.59
C PRO A 60 -7.53 -43.30 2.51
N GLN A 61 -8.79 -43.21 2.09
CA GLN A 61 -9.37 -44.06 1.04
C GLN A 61 -9.25 -43.44 -0.36
N SER A 62 -8.75 -42.20 -0.47
CA SER A 62 -8.55 -41.53 -1.75
C SER A 62 -7.52 -42.28 -2.60
N LEU A 63 -7.80 -42.41 -3.90
CA LEU A 63 -6.87 -42.95 -4.88
C LEU A 63 -5.60 -42.10 -4.90
N ASN A 64 -4.46 -42.72 -4.67
CA ASN A 64 -3.16 -42.07 -4.81
C ASN A 64 -2.59 -42.36 -6.21
N PRO A 65 -2.70 -41.43 -7.17
CA PRO A 65 -2.23 -41.65 -8.54
C PRO A 65 -0.70 -41.71 -8.65
N THR A 66 0.04 -41.37 -7.59
CA THR A 66 1.51 -41.45 -7.56
C THR A 66 2.03 -42.78 -6.99
N LYS A 67 1.14 -43.68 -6.56
CA LYS A 67 1.56 -45.05 -6.23
C LYS A 67 1.78 -45.85 -7.50
N ASN A 68 2.91 -46.57 -7.55
CA ASN A 68 3.10 -47.59 -8.58
C ASN A 68 1.98 -48.63 -8.46
N ILE A 69 1.18 -48.72 -9.50
CA ILE A 69 0.18 -49.78 -9.68
C ILE A 69 0.84 -50.96 -10.38
N THR A 70 0.85 -52.13 -9.73
CA THR A 70 1.24 -53.38 -10.38
C THR A 70 -0.01 -53.96 -11.03
N ILE A 71 -0.10 -53.85 -12.36
CA ILE A 71 -1.16 -54.52 -13.12
C ILE A 71 -0.73 -55.97 -13.34
N GLY A 72 -1.41 -56.92 -12.69
CA GLY A 72 -1.29 -58.35 -13.01
C GLY A 72 -0.82 -59.30 -11.90
N ASP A 73 -1.17 -59.07 -10.63
CA ASP A 73 -1.04 -60.14 -9.63
C ASP A 73 -2.26 -61.07 -9.69
N TYR A 74 -2.25 -61.95 -10.71
CA TYR A 74 -3.15 -63.09 -10.80
C TYR A 74 -2.45 -64.30 -10.17
N SER A 75 -2.47 -64.40 -8.84
CA SER A 75 -2.20 -65.66 -8.17
C SER A 75 -3.44 -66.13 -7.41
N GLN A 76 -3.99 -67.23 -7.96
CA GLN A 76 -5.06 -68.12 -7.48
C GLN A 76 -6.50 -67.70 -7.75
#